data_AF-A0A8H8RQ63-F1
#
_entry.id   AF-A0A8H8RQ63-F1
#
_cell.length_a   1.000
_cell.length_b   1.000
_cell.length_c   1.000
_cell.angle_alpha   90.00
_cell.angle_beta   90.00
_cell.angle_gamma   90.00
#
_symmetry.space_group_name_H-M   'P 1'
#
loop_
_entity.id
_entity.type
_entity.pdbx_description
1 polymer ?
#
loop_
_entity_poly.entity_id
_entity_poly.type
_entity_poly.pdbx_seq_one_letter_code
_entity_poly.pdbx_strand_id
1 'polypeptide(L)'
;MEDLRRDWFITESDEYRLELEDFWSPPNPLHPNHQMLELVCIESPQKRGHKIPYIDTWKEYLFYNKATVFYWTQSATNMVGRNGPVILGGIWNAWSNVLGREPQIQLDELFAVPVSVKEEYAKTVPGILRAHEHICAQPWPDPRYFKLHSICEALIVVFDEYKSVAAEKHADGFRHYDDVAQNQSIIMARTGHESGLSAPISFESLRDKALPLARSEDMGTIDVIRIPLQVGVQFVANLLLREEAAFPESVMAAPHISREADYPFMKWEREAQEYGEERLARA
;
A
#
# COMPACT_ATOMS: atom_id res chain seq x y z
N MET A 1 26.55 21.39 -11.04
CA MET A 1 26.28 21.25 -9.59
C MET A 1 24.81 21.64 -9.37
N GLU A 2 23.92 20.89 -10.01
CA GLU A 2 22.47 21.19 -10.07
C GLU A 2 21.74 19.94 -10.58
N ASP A 3 22.17 18.77 -10.14
CA ASP A 3 21.43 17.53 -10.35
C ASP A 3 20.38 17.48 -9.23
N LEU A 4 19.12 17.58 -9.66
CA LEU A 4 17.87 17.38 -8.91
C LEU A 4 17.69 18.17 -7.59
N ARG A 5 16.89 19.24 -7.66
CA ARG A 5 16.19 19.75 -6.46
C ARG A 5 14.91 18.95 -6.19
N ARG A 6 15.13 17.65 -5.93
CA ARG A 6 14.39 16.62 -5.18
C ARG A 6 15.02 15.25 -5.54
N ASP A 7 16.34 15.14 -5.36
CA ASP A 7 17.17 14.00 -5.80
C ASP A 7 17.10 12.75 -4.92
N TRP A 8 16.02 12.55 -4.18
CA TRP A 8 15.93 11.40 -3.28
C TRP A 8 15.01 10.34 -3.85
N PHE A 9 15.64 9.60 -4.79
CA PHE A 9 15.49 8.15 -4.95
C PHE A 9 16.73 7.48 -5.61
N ILE A 10 17.86 8.18 -5.81
CA ILE A 10 18.93 7.70 -6.71
C ILE A 10 20.32 7.89 -6.09
N THR A 11 20.59 7.21 -4.98
CA THR A 11 21.97 6.88 -4.59
C THR A 11 22.18 5.38 -4.38
N GLU A 12 21.15 4.56 -4.59
CA GLU A 12 21.20 3.11 -4.45
C GLU A 12 20.80 2.39 -5.75
N SER A 13 21.28 1.15 -5.87
CA SER A 13 21.38 0.39 -7.13
C SER A 13 20.09 0.37 -7.94
N ASP A 14 20.24 0.34 -9.27
CA ASP A 14 19.12 0.20 -10.22
C ASP A 14 18.17 -0.96 -9.85
N GLU A 15 18.67 -1.99 -9.16
CA GLU A 15 17.93 -3.16 -8.71
C GLU A 15 16.79 -2.83 -7.74
N TYR A 16 17.05 -2.09 -6.65
CA TYR A 16 15.99 -1.75 -5.68
C TYR A 16 14.91 -0.86 -6.31
N ARG A 17 15.30 0.02 -7.23
CA ARG A 17 14.35 0.85 -7.97
C ARG A 17 13.48 0.00 -8.91
N LEU A 18 14.06 -0.99 -9.58
CA LEU A 18 13.32 -1.94 -10.42
C LEU A 18 12.35 -2.77 -9.57
N GLU A 19 12.76 -3.20 -8.38
CA GLU A 19 11.86 -3.90 -7.45
C GLU A 19 10.67 -3.03 -7.04
N LEU A 20 10.91 -1.79 -6.60
CA LEU A 20 9.84 -0.87 -6.23
C LEU A 20 8.94 -0.50 -7.42
N GLU A 21 9.52 -0.38 -8.61
CA GLU A 21 8.76 -0.23 -9.85
C GLU A 21 7.82 -1.43 -10.06
N ASP A 22 8.30 -2.66 -9.84
CA ASP A 22 7.51 -3.88 -9.99
C ASP A 22 6.46 -4.06 -8.89
N PHE A 23 6.73 -3.60 -7.66
CA PHE A 23 5.80 -3.63 -6.53
C PHE A 23 4.66 -2.61 -6.66
N TRP A 24 4.93 -1.41 -7.17
CA TRP A 24 3.96 -0.33 -7.21
C TRP A 24 3.34 -0.09 -8.59
N SER A 25 3.79 -0.79 -9.63
CA SER A 25 3.14 -0.74 -10.93
C SER A 25 1.88 -1.59 -10.95
N PRO A 26 0.83 -1.15 -11.67
CA PRO A 26 -0.36 -1.97 -11.85
C PRO A 26 0.03 -3.32 -12.51
N PRO A 27 -0.68 -4.41 -12.18
CA PRO A 27 -0.51 -5.69 -12.83
C PRO A 27 -0.58 -5.57 -14.36
N ASN A 28 0.50 -5.99 -15.04
CA ASN A 28 0.58 -6.00 -16.50
C ASN A 28 0.71 -7.46 -16.99
N PRO A 29 -0.25 -7.96 -17.80
CA PRO A 29 -0.19 -9.33 -18.32
C PRO A 29 1.03 -9.59 -19.22
N LEU A 30 1.70 -8.54 -19.72
CA LEU A 30 2.93 -8.65 -20.51
C LEU A 30 4.20 -8.81 -19.64
N HIS A 31 4.11 -8.59 -18.33
CA HIS A 31 5.21 -8.69 -17.39
C HIS A 31 4.79 -9.54 -16.18
N PRO A 32 4.79 -10.88 -16.28
CA PRO A 32 4.29 -11.75 -15.21
C PRO A 32 5.12 -11.72 -13.91
N ASN A 33 6.24 -10.98 -13.88
CA ASN A 33 7.13 -10.88 -12.72
C ASN A 33 6.70 -9.79 -11.72
N HIS A 34 5.44 -9.37 -11.70
CA HIS A 34 4.98 -8.40 -10.71
C HIS A 34 5.10 -8.97 -9.30
N GLN A 35 5.79 -8.24 -8.43
CA GLN A 35 6.05 -8.66 -7.06
C GLN A 35 4.92 -8.30 -6.09
N MET A 36 3.90 -7.57 -6.57
CA MET A 36 2.67 -7.29 -5.81
C MET A 36 2.12 -8.54 -5.11
N LEU A 37 1.53 -8.32 -3.95
CA LEU A 37 0.74 -9.33 -3.25
C LEU A 37 -0.49 -9.64 -4.10
N GLU A 38 -0.51 -10.79 -4.77
CA GLU A 38 -1.63 -11.24 -5.58
C GLU A 38 -2.51 -12.22 -4.79
N LEU A 39 -3.80 -11.91 -4.65
CA LEU A 39 -4.76 -12.82 -4.04
C LEU A 39 -5.38 -13.73 -5.10
N VAL A 40 -4.82 -14.94 -5.22
CA VAL A 40 -5.09 -15.89 -6.32
C VAL A 40 -6.32 -16.78 -6.09
N CYS A 41 -7.08 -16.70 -4.99
CA CYS A 41 -8.44 -17.29 -4.92
C CYS A 41 -9.14 -16.96 -3.59
N ILE A 42 -10.46 -16.74 -3.62
CA ILE A 42 -11.31 -16.75 -2.42
C ILE A 42 -12.37 -17.84 -2.63
N GLU A 43 -11.97 -19.11 -2.54
CA GLU A 43 -12.90 -20.22 -2.68
C GLU A 43 -13.78 -20.37 -1.44
N SER A 44 -14.97 -19.78 -1.50
CA SER A 44 -16.01 -19.76 -0.46
C SER A 44 -15.57 -19.12 0.88
N PRO A 45 -16.52 -18.58 1.67
CA PRO A 45 -16.23 -18.14 3.03
C PRO A 45 -15.96 -19.38 3.90
N GLN A 46 -14.75 -19.92 3.81
CA GLN A 46 -14.32 -20.98 4.71
C GLN A 46 -14.28 -20.41 6.13
N LYS A 47 -14.70 -21.24 7.07
CA LYS A 47 -14.81 -20.93 8.50
C LYS A 47 -13.54 -20.21 8.99
N ARG A 48 -13.73 -19.10 9.72
CA ARG A 48 -12.69 -18.36 10.46
C ARG A 48 -11.64 -19.32 11.02
N GLY A 49 -10.36 -19.13 10.66
CA GLY A 49 -9.23 -19.87 11.24
C GLY A 49 -8.50 -20.85 10.33
N HIS A 50 -8.93 -21.06 9.08
CA HIS A 50 -8.09 -21.76 8.09
C HIS A 50 -7.15 -20.75 7.42
N LYS A 51 -5.85 -21.11 7.31
CA LYS A 51 -4.89 -20.33 6.50
C LYS A 51 -5.44 -20.19 5.09
N ILE A 52 -5.48 -18.96 4.58
CA ILE A 52 -5.81 -18.73 3.18
C ILE A 52 -4.67 -19.35 2.37
N PRO A 53 -4.92 -20.30 1.46
CA PRO A 53 -3.88 -21.00 0.71
C PRO A 53 -3.01 -20.12 -0.23
N TYR A 54 -3.12 -18.79 -0.17
CA TYR A 54 -2.84 -17.94 -1.33
C TYR A 54 -2.01 -16.69 -1.06
N ILE A 55 -1.78 -16.28 0.19
CA ILE A 55 -0.66 -15.35 0.48
C ILE A 55 0.53 -16.25 0.76
N ASP A 56 1.54 -16.18 -0.11
CA ASP A 56 2.78 -16.89 0.13
C ASP A 56 3.32 -16.46 1.50
N THR A 57 3.70 -17.39 2.35
CA THR A 57 3.95 -17.10 3.78
C THR A 57 5.08 -16.10 3.94
N TRP A 58 6.01 -16.06 2.99
CA TRP A 58 7.01 -15.01 2.94
C TRP A 58 6.39 -13.64 2.65
N LYS A 59 5.37 -13.48 1.78
CA LYS A 59 4.79 -12.16 1.51
C LYS A 59 3.91 -11.61 2.65
N GLU A 60 3.60 -12.39 3.68
CA GLU A 60 2.90 -11.90 4.88
C GLU A 60 3.65 -10.73 5.54
N TYR A 61 4.99 -10.70 5.43
CA TYR A 61 5.78 -9.63 6.05
C TYR A 61 5.55 -8.24 5.48
N LEU A 62 5.06 -8.16 4.25
CA LEU A 62 4.80 -6.88 3.62
C LEU A 62 3.70 -6.10 4.34
N PHE A 63 2.81 -6.77 5.09
CA PHE A 63 1.76 -6.12 5.89
C PHE A 63 2.25 -5.62 7.26
N TYR A 64 3.47 -5.95 7.66
CA TYR A 64 3.93 -5.65 9.01
C TYR A 64 4.16 -4.15 9.19
N ASN A 65 3.61 -3.60 10.28
CA ASN A 65 3.75 -2.20 10.64
C ASN A 65 3.21 -1.22 9.57
N LYS A 66 2.33 -1.70 8.68
CA LYS A 66 1.71 -0.88 7.64
C LYS A 66 0.40 -0.31 8.14
N ALA A 67 0.25 0.99 7.99
CA ALA A 67 -0.96 1.69 8.39
C ALA A 67 -2.13 1.39 7.44
N THR A 68 -1.90 1.11 6.16
CA THR A 68 -2.99 0.86 5.20
C THR A 68 -2.57 -0.03 4.04
N VAL A 69 -3.55 -0.43 3.23
CA VAL A 69 -3.36 -1.16 1.98
C VAL A 69 -3.83 -0.32 0.79
N PHE A 70 -3.08 -0.35 -0.30
CA PHE A 70 -3.44 0.24 -1.59
C PHE A 70 -3.78 -0.87 -2.59
N TYR A 71 -5.01 -0.84 -3.08
CA TYR A 71 -5.50 -1.79 -4.06
C TYR A 71 -5.56 -1.17 -5.45
N TRP A 72 -5.40 -2.01 -6.47
CA TRP A 72 -5.66 -1.64 -7.85
C TRP A 72 -6.99 -2.18 -8.31
N THR A 73 -7.82 -1.31 -8.87
CA THR A 73 -9.02 -1.73 -9.60
C THR A 73 -8.65 -2.21 -10.99
N GLN A 74 -9.49 -3.04 -11.59
CA GLN A 74 -9.30 -3.46 -12.98
C GLN A 74 -9.27 -2.27 -13.96
N SER A 75 -10.04 -1.20 -13.69
CA SER A 75 -9.99 0.03 -14.50
C SER A 75 -8.62 0.71 -14.46
N ALA A 76 -7.93 0.62 -13.32
CA ALA A 76 -6.58 1.15 -13.17
C ALA A 76 -5.48 0.22 -13.73
N THR A 77 -5.75 -1.07 -13.95
CA THR A 77 -4.77 -2.03 -14.50
C THR A 77 -4.68 -2.05 -16.02
N ASN A 78 -5.71 -1.58 -16.73
CA ASN A 78 -5.76 -1.64 -18.21
C ASN A 78 -4.82 -0.64 -18.92
N MET A 79 -4.02 0.12 -18.18
CA MET A 79 -3.09 1.11 -18.74
C MET A 79 -1.67 0.55 -18.83
N VAL A 80 -1.14 0.52 -20.06
CA VAL A 80 0.22 0.08 -20.36
C VAL A 80 1.22 1.15 -19.92
N GLY A 81 1.98 0.89 -18.86
CA GLY A 81 3.12 1.73 -18.48
C GLY A 81 3.68 1.45 -17.09
N ARG A 82 5.00 1.45 -16.95
CA ARG A 82 5.70 1.37 -15.67
C ARG A 82 5.71 2.76 -15.01
N ASN A 83 4.63 3.08 -14.30
CA ASN A 83 4.50 4.36 -13.58
C ASN A 83 4.45 4.18 -12.06
N GLY A 84 4.67 2.96 -11.54
CA GLY A 84 4.77 2.68 -10.12
C GLY A 84 5.68 3.65 -9.36
N PRO A 85 6.89 3.96 -9.87
CA PRO A 85 7.81 4.90 -9.20
C PRO A 85 7.25 6.33 -9.08
N VAL A 86 6.44 6.76 -10.04
CA VAL A 86 5.87 8.12 -10.04
C VAL A 86 4.77 8.24 -8.99
N ILE A 87 3.91 7.21 -8.89
CA ILE A 87 2.88 7.13 -7.86
C ILE A 87 3.52 7.01 -6.48
N LEU A 88 4.51 6.13 -6.35
CA LEU A 88 5.27 5.96 -5.11
C LEU A 88 5.93 7.27 -4.68
N GLY A 89 6.56 7.99 -5.61
CA GLY A 89 7.12 9.32 -5.33
C GLY A 89 6.08 10.33 -4.87
N GLY A 90 4.85 10.28 -5.43
CA GLY A 90 3.73 11.10 -4.99
C GLY A 90 3.25 10.76 -3.57
N ILE A 91 3.12 9.46 -3.26
CA ILE A 91 2.78 8.96 -1.92
C ILE A 91 3.86 9.37 -0.93
N TRP A 92 5.12 9.13 -1.27
CA TRP A 92 6.29 9.46 -0.47
C TRP A 92 6.31 10.93 -0.09
N ASN A 93 6.27 11.82 -1.08
CA ASN A 93 6.30 13.26 -0.84
C ASN A 93 5.13 13.72 0.02
N ALA A 94 3.91 13.27 -0.30
CA ALA A 94 2.73 13.64 0.46
C ALA A 94 2.84 13.19 1.93
N TRP A 95 3.42 12.01 2.17
CA TRP A 95 3.59 11.45 3.49
C TRP A 95 4.72 12.12 4.29
N SER A 96 5.89 12.28 3.70
CA SER A 96 7.05 12.97 4.30
C SER A 96 6.70 14.38 4.75
N ASN A 97 5.91 15.10 3.94
CA ASN A 97 5.44 16.44 4.28
C ASN A 97 4.58 16.47 5.54
N VAL A 98 3.79 15.43 5.81
CA VAL A 98 2.96 15.36 7.03
C VAL A 98 3.78 14.97 8.24
N LEU A 99 4.71 14.02 8.08
CA LEU A 99 5.55 13.57 9.19
C LEU A 99 6.62 14.58 9.59
N GLY A 100 6.94 15.55 8.72
CA GLY A 100 8.05 16.47 8.94
C GLY A 100 9.42 15.78 8.94
N ARG A 101 9.48 14.53 8.46
CA ARG A 101 10.68 13.72 8.26
C ARG A 101 10.52 12.88 7.01
N GLU A 102 11.63 12.51 6.42
CA GLU A 102 11.66 11.50 5.36
C GLU A 102 11.58 10.12 6.04
N PRO A 103 10.61 9.28 5.66
CA PRO A 103 10.61 7.88 6.06
C PRO A 103 11.85 7.17 5.48
N GLN A 104 12.07 5.91 5.83
CA GLN A 104 13.13 5.08 5.25
C GLN A 104 12.51 3.85 4.56
N ILE A 105 12.36 3.88 3.22
CA ILE A 105 11.69 2.78 2.47
C ILE A 105 12.46 1.47 2.59
N GLN A 106 13.79 1.54 2.60
CA GLN A 106 14.66 0.37 2.79
C GLN A 106 14.46 -0.31 4.14
N LEU A 107 14.01 0.43 5.15
CA LEU A 107 13.67 -0.12 6.46
C LEU A 107 12.19 -0.51 6.55
N ASP A 108 11.52 -0.64 5.41
CA ASP A 108 10.11 -0.95 5.29
C ASP A 108 9.22 0.06 6.05
N GLU A 109 9.67 1.32 6.21
CA GLU A 109 8.89 2.31 6.93
C GLU A 109 7.64 2.75 6.16
N LEU A 110 7.57 2.52 4.84
CA LEU A 110 6.44 2.95 4.02
C LEU A 110 5.11 2.50 4.61
N PHE A 111 4.22 3.43 4.95
CA PHE A 111 2.98 3.14 5.68
C PHE A 111 1.96 2.26 4.94
N ALA A 112 2.24 1.87 3.70
CA ALA A 112 1.29 1.28 2.79
C ALA A 112 1.85 0.06 2.05
N VAL A 113 0.97 -0.92 1.78
CA VAL A 113 1.26 -2.09 0.94
C VAL A 113 0.50 -2.02 -0.37
N PRO A 114 1.16 -2.22 -1.52
CA PRO A 114 0.46 -2.42 -2.78
C PRO A 114 -0.06 -3.87 -2.86
N VAL A 115 -1.38 -4.03 -2.99
CA VAL A 115 -2.05 -5.34 -3.11
C VAL A 115 -2.84 -5.40 -4.41
N SER A 116 -2.66 -6.51 -5.12
CA SER A 116 -3.45 -6.87 -6.28
C SER A 116 -4.41 -7.99 -5.89
N VAL A 117 -5.65 -7.91 -6.37
CA VAL A 117 -6.61 -8.98 -6.18
C VAL A 117 -7.00 -9.53 -7.54
N LYS A 118 -7.41 -10.80 -7.56
CA LYS A 118 -7.95 -11.41 -8.77
C LYS A 118 -8.99 -10.52 -9.46
N GLU A 119 -9.02 -10.60 -10.78
CA GLU A 119 -9.89 -9.79 -11.63
C GLU A 119 -11.36 -9.80 -11.18
N GLU A 120 -11.86 -10.93 -10.68
CA GLU A 120 -13.23 -11.07 -10.17
C GLU A 120 -13.53 -10.16 -8.97
N TYR A 121 -12.55 -9.89 -8.10
CA TYR A 121 -12.68 -9.00 -6.95
C TYR A 121 -12.27 -7.56 -7.29
N ALA A 122 -11.29 -7.37 -8.17
CA ALA A 122 -10.75 -6.05 -8.55
C ALA A 122 -11.77 -5.18 -9.34
N LYS A 123 -12.88 -5.78 -9.77
CA LYS A 123 -13.96 -5.12 -10.51
C LYS A 123 -14.75 -4.11 -9.70
N THR A 124 -14.84 -4.23 -8.38
CA THR A 124 -15.70 -3.38 -7.53
C THR A 124 -15.08 -3.13 -6.16
N VAL A 125 -15.34 -1.96 -5.56
CA VAL A 125 -14.92 -1.67 -4.18
C VAL A 125 -15.49 -2.69 -3.17
N PRO A 126 -16.78 -3.08 -3.23
CA PRO A 126 -17.29 -4.18 -2.39
C PRO A 126 -16.54 -5.50 -2.59
N GLY A 127 -16.11 -5.82 -3.82
CA GLY A 127 -15.29 -7.00 -4.12
C GLY A 127 -13.92 -6.95 -3.44
N ILE A 128 -13.26 -5.79 -3.52
CA ILE A 128 -11.98 -5.53 -2.86
C ILE A 128 -12.12 -5.60 -1.33
N LEU A 129 -13.17 -5.01 -0.76
CA LEU A 129 -13.45 -5.08 0.68
C LEU A 129 -13.61 -6.51 1.16
N ARG A 130 -14.39 -7.34 0.44
CA ARG A 130 -14.47 -8.77 0.76
C ARG A 130 -13.10 -9.44 0.73
N ALA A 131 -12.27 -9.15 -0.27
CA ALA A 131 -10.92 -9.70 -0.33
C ALA A 131 -10.05 -9.24 0.85
N HIS A 132 -10.17 -7.97 1.25
CA HIS A 132 -9.46 -7.40 2.38
C HIS A 132 -9.90 -8.03 3.73
N GLU A 133 -11.20 -8.21 3.95
CA GLU A 133 -11.73 -8.91 5.14
C GLU A 133 -11.11 -10.30 5.31
N HIS A 134 -10.91 -11.02 4.19
CA HIS A 134 -10.25 -12.31 4.20
C HIS A 134 -8.78 -12.21 4.60
N ILE A 135 -8.05 -11.19 4.12
CA ILE A 135 -6.66 -10.93 4.55
C ILE A 135 -6.61 -10.69 6.06
N CYS A 136 -7.44 -9.79 6.58
CA CYS A 136 -7.43 -9.46 8.00
C CYS A 136 -7.85 -10.63 8.90
N ALA A 137 -8.71 -11.52 8.41
CA ALA A 137 -9.17 -12.70 9.15
C ALA A 137 -8.15 -13.86 9.21
N GLN A 138 -6.99 -13.73 8.56
CA GLN A 138 -5.96 -14.76 8.59
C GLN A 138 -5.37 -14.91 10.00
N PRO A 139 -4.94 -16.15 10.37
CA PRO A 139 -4.13 -16.33 11.55
C PRO A 139 -2.74 -15.73 11.29
N TRP A 140 -2.55 -14.49 11.73
CA TRP A 140 -1.26 -13.83 11.69
C TRP A 140 -0.24 -14.59 12.56
N PRO A 141 1.04 -14.60 12.17
CA PRO A 141 2.07 -15.21 12.99
C PRO A 141 2.20 -14.47 14.33
N ASP A 142 3.08 -14.97 15.21
CA ASP A 142 3.21 -14.53 16.61
C ASP A 142 3.08 -13.00 16.79
N PRO A 143 2.07 -12.52 17.54
CA PRO A 143 1.76 -11.09 17.66
C PRO A 143 2.86 -10.27 18.33
N ARG A 144 3.86 -10.93 18.92
CA ARG A 144 5.08 -10.28 19.42
C ARG A 144 5.93 -9.66 18.31
N TYR A 145 5.86 -10.21 17.11
CA TYR A 145 6.63 -9.74 15.95
C TYR A 145 5.73 -9.14 14.88
N PHE A 146 4.44 -9.48 14.89
CA PHE A 146 3.51 -9.13 13.82
C PHE A 146 2.29 -8.43 14.38
N LYS A 147 2.17 -7.15 14.03
CA LYS A 147 1.01 -6.36 14.37
C LYS A 147 0.41 -5.79 13.10
N LEU A 148 -0.79 -6.25 12.76
CA LEU A 148 -1.63 -5.57 11.79
C LEU A 148 -2.09 -4.25 12.41
N HIS A 149 -1.81 -3.14 11.75
CA HIS A 149 -2.21 -1.83 12.27
C HIS A 149 -3.74 -1.72 12.25
N SER A 150 -4.36 -1.16 13.29
CA SER A 150 -5.83 -1.06 13.34
C SER A 150 -6.41 -0.18 12.21
N ILE A 151 -5.63 0.78 11.70
CA ILE A 151 -5.99 1.54 10.49
C ILE A 151 -6.05 0.60 9.27
N CYS A 152 -5.14 -0.37 9.17
CA CYS A 152 -5.09 -1.30 8.07
C CYS A 152 -6.35 -2.17 8.02
N GLU A 153 -6.91 -2.54 9.17
CA GLU A 153 -8.18 -3.26 9.24
C GLU A 153 -9.39 -2.37 8.96
N ALA A 154 -9.32 -1.09 9.36
CA ALA A 154 -10.44 -0.16 9.34
C ALA A 154 -10.66 0.54 7.99
N LEU A 155 -9.62 0.65 7.17
CA LEU A 155 -9.58 1.53 6.02
C LEU A 155 -8.73 0.94 4.90
N ILE A 156 -9.30 0.93 3.69
CA ILE A 156 -8.57 0.60 2.47
C ILE A 156 -8.48 1.81 1.55
N VAL A 157 -7.41 1.84 0.75
CA VAL A 157 -7.23 2.80 -0.33
C VAL A 157 -7.24 2.06 -1.65
N VAL A 158 -7.91 2.61 -2.64
CA VAL A 158 -8.14 1.96 -3.93
C VAL A 158 -7.80 2.94 -5.05
N PHE A 159 -6.91 2.57 -5.96
CA PHE A 159 -6.70 3.29 -7.21
C PHE A 159 -7.91 3.06 -8.12
N ASP A 160 -8.69 4.12 -8.31
CA ASP A 160 -9.97 4.10 -9.04
C ASP A 160 -9.77 4.11 -10.56
N GLU A 161 -9.05 5.10 -11.05
CA GLU A 161 -8.67 5.25 -12.45
C GLU A 161 -7.22 5.69 -12.48
N TYR A 162 -6.35 4.97 -13.18
CA TYR A 162 -5.02 5.49 -13.46
C TYR A 162 -5.15 6.56 -14.53
N LYS A 163 -5.04 7.82 -14.14
CA LYS A 163 -4.85 8.89 -15.11
C LYS A 163 -3.38 8.83 -15.46
N SER A 164 -3.07 8.33 -16.64
CA SER A 164 -1.78 8.61 -17.26
C SER A 164 -1.71 10.11 -17.42
N VAL A 165 -1.19 10.77 -16.39
CA VAL A 165 -0.82 12.15 -16.50
C VAL A 165 0.35 12.06 -17.46
N ALA A 166 0.09 12.35 -18.73
CA ALA A 166 1.08 13.00 -19.56
C ALA A 166 1.37 14.33 -18.86
N ALA A 167 1.99 14.27 -17.68
CA ALA A 167 2.42 15.42 -16.92
C ALA A 167 3.44 16.03 -17.86
N GLU A 168 2.98 17.08 -18.53
CA GLU A 168 3.83 17.89 -19.36
C GLU A 168 5.05 18.19 -18.50
N LYS A 169 6.23 17.91 -19.06
CA LYS A 169 7.46 18.28 -18.39
C LYS A 169 7.34 19.77 -18.11
N HIS A 170 7.64 20.19 -16.90
CA HIS A 170 7.68 21.59 -16.56
C HIS A 170 8.77 22.28 -17.40
N ALA A 171 8.84 23.60 -17.31
CA ALA A 171 9.85 24.38 -18.05
C ALA A 171 11.30 23.93 -17.78
N ASP A 172 11.53 23.23 -16.66
CA ASP A 172 12.79 22.61 -16.26
C ASP A 172 13.08 21.25 -16.94
N GLY A 173 12.11 20.69 -17.69
CA GLY A 173 12.22 19.40 -18.35
C GLY A 173 11.90 18.19 -17.45
N PHE A 174 11.46 18.41 -16.21
CA PHE A 174 11.18 17.38 -15.22
C PHE A 174 9.67 17.20 -14.98
N ARG A 175 9.32 16.01 -14.46
CA ARG A 175 7.97 15.73 -13.94
C ARG A 175 8.01 15.89 -12.43
N HIS A 176 7.07 16.65 -11.89
CA HIS A 176 6.97 16.83 -10.45
C HIS A 176 5.99 15.80 -9.88
N TYR A 177 6.43 15.04 -8.88
CA TYR A 177 5.58 14.00 -8.25
C TYR A 177 4.33 14.58 -7.61
N ASP A 178 4.37 15.85 -7.19
CA ASP A 178 3.24 16.54 -6.58
C ASP A 178 2.09 16.70 -7.59
N ASP A 179 2.38 16.93 -8.87
CA ASP A 179 1.34 17.01 -9.90
C ASP A 179 0.65 15.68 -10.08
N VAL A 180 1.40 14.58 -10.04
CA VAL A 180 0.84 13.24 -10.18
C VAL A 180 -0.03 12.93 -8.97
N ALA A 181 0.42 13.24 -7.76
CA ALA A 181 -0.37 13.05 -6.54
C ALA A 181 -1.64 13.93 -6.51
N GLN A 182 -1.62 15.10 -7.13
CA GLN A 182 -2.79 15.98 -7.23
C GLN A 182 -3.80 15.53 -8.29
N ASN A 183 -3.34 14.93 -9.38
CA ASN A 183 -4.20 14.54 -10.51
C ASN A 183 -4.69 13.09 -10.42
N GLN A 184 -3.92 12.21 -9.77
CA GLN A 184 -4.30 10.83 -9.52
C GLN A 184 -5.39 10.79 -8.45
N SER A 185 -6.52 10.17 -8.75
CA SER A 185 -7.60 9.97 -7.79
C SER A 185 -7.52 8.60 -7.13
N ILE A 186 -7.91 8.53 -5.87
CA ILE A 186 -8.11 7.29 -5.13
C ILE A 186 -9.51 7.29 -4.51
N ILE A 187 -10.02 6.09 -4.25
CA ILE A 187 -11.18 5.85 -3.40
C ILE A 187 -10.67 5.38 -2.05
N MET A 188 -11.15 6.00 -0.99
CA MET A 188 -11.00 5.51 0.38
C MET A 188 -12.31 4.88 0.81
N ALA A 189 -12.25 3.69 1.39
CA ALA A 189 -13.43 2.96 1.84
C ALA A 189 -13.22 2.47 3.28
N ARG A 190 -14.20 2.77 4.13
CA ARG A 190 -14.25 2.24 5.50
C ARG A 190 -14.73 0.80 5.46
N THR A 191 -14.03 -0.07 6.19
CA THR A 191 -14.38 -1.51 6.27
C THR A 191 -15.46 -1.77 7.32
N GLY A 192 -15.64 -0.85 8.28
CA GLY A 192 -16.48 -1.04 9.45
C GLY A 192 -15.76 -1.68 10.64
N HIS A 193 -14.51 -2.13 10.48
CA HIS A 193 -13.69 -2.71 11.55
C HIS A 193 -12.86 -1.65 12.28
N GLU A 194 -13.54 -0.75 13.00
CA GLU A 194 -12.91 0.41 13.65
C GLU A 194 -12.70 0.23 15.16
N SER A 195 -12.99 -0.94 15.72
CA SER A 195 -12.93 -1.17 17.17
C SER A 195 -11.53 -1.05 17.78
N GLY A 196 -10.49 -1.16 16.97
CA GLY A 196 -9.10 -1.00 17.41
C GLY A 196 -8.57 0.43 17.36
N LEU A 197 -9.35 1.39 16.84
CA LEU A 197 -8.93 2.78 16.71
C LEU A 197 -9.25 3.60 17.95
N SER A 198 -8.43 4.63 18.20
CA SER A 198 -8.64 5.63 19.24
C SER A 198 -9.95 6.41 19.09
N ALA A 199 -10.42 6.58 17.84
CA ALA A 199 -11.70 7.17 17.49
C ALA A 199 -12.17 6.69 16.11
N PRO A 200 -13.50 6.67 15.86
CA PRO A 200 -14.04 6.33 14.54
C PRO A 200 -13.45 7.17 13.40
N ILE A 201 -13.36 6.57 12.22
CA ILE A 201 -12.94 7.28 11.00
C ILE A 201 -14.13 8.10 10.49
N SER A 202 -13.88 9.35 10.14
CA SER A 202 -14.87 10.23 9.50
C SER A 202 -14.29 10.88 8.26
N PHE A 203 -15.05 10.85 7.17
CA PHE A 203 -14.73 11.55 5.92
C PHE A 203 -15.32 12.97 5.86
N GLU A 204 -15.91 13.46 6.94
CA GLU A 204 -16.55 14.78 6.97
C GLU A 204 -15.58 15.92 6.60
N SER A 205 -14.35 15.87 7.10
CA SER A 205 -13.30 16.86 6.80
C SER A 205 -12.75 16.79 5.37
N LEU A 206 -13.21 15.83 4.56
CA LEU A 206 -12.76 15.62 3.18
C LEU A 206 -13.84 15.99 2.16
N ARG A 207 -15.07 16.31 2.60
CA ARG A 207 -16.23 16.53 1.72
C ARG A 207 -16.03 17.68 0.73
N ASP A 208 -15.32 18.72 1.14
CA ASP A 208 -14.98 19.88 0.29
C ASP A 208 -13.96 19.53 -0.82
N LYS A 209 -13.20 18.45 -0.62
CA LYS A 209 -12.19 17.93 -1.57
C LYS A 209 -12.67 16.69 -2.32
N ALA A 210 -13.91 16.28 -2.07
CA ALA A 210 -14.48 15.08 -2.67
C ALA A 210 -14.65 15.27 -4.18
N LEU A 211 -14.22 14.25 -4.92
CA LEU A 211 -14.45 14.11 -6.35
C LEU A 211 -15.70 13.25 -6.56
N PRO A 212 -16.45 13.44 -7.66
CA PRO A 212 -17.51 12.52 -8.03
C PRO A 212 -16.96 11.10 -8.20
N LEU A 213 -17.64 10.10 -7.66
CA LEU A 213 -17.33 8.69 -7.94
C LEU A 213 -17.41 8.48 -9.45
N ALA A 214 -16.32 8.04 -10.10
CA ALA A 214 -16.31 7.73 -11.54
C ALA A 214 -16.94 6.37 -11.85
N ARG A 215 -17.85 5.88 -10.98
CA ARG A 215 -18.35 4.51 -11.00
C ARG A 215 -19.84 4.48 -10.73
N SER A 216 -20.51 3.52 -11.37
CA SER A 216 -21.96 3.29 -11.20
C SER A 216 -22.28 2.09 -10.30
N GLU A 217 -21.28 1.56 -9.59
CA GLU A 217 -21.47 0.37 -8.76
C GLU A 217 -22.27 0.69 -7.50
N ASP A 218 -23.08 -0.27 -7.06
CA ASP A 218 -23.83 -0.17 -5.82
C ASP A 218 -22.89 -0.33 -4.63
N MET A 219 -22.63 0.78 -3.94
CA MET A 219 -21.82 0.81 -2.73
C MET A 219 -22.63 0.39 -1.49
N GLY A 220 -23.94 0.19 -1.61
CA GLY A 220 -24.82 -0.15 -0.48
C GLY A 220 -24.64 0.83 0.68
N THR A 221 -24.23 0.29 1.84
CA THR A 221 -23.97 1.06 3.07
C THR A 221 -22.49 1.37 3.30
N ILE A 222 -21.62 1.08 2.33
CA ILE A 222 -20.18 1.30 2.46
C ILE A 222 -19.92 2.80 2.36
N ASP A 223 -19.34 3.36 3.41
CA ASP A 223 -18.91 4.75 3.44
C ASP A 223 -17.61 4.89 2.65
N VAL A 224 -17.71 5.55 1.48
CA VAL A 224 -16.62 5.74 0.53
C VAL A 224 -16.47 7.22 0.17
N ILE A 225 -15.24 7.63 -0.12
CA ILE A 225 -14.96 8.95 -0.67
C ILE A 225 -13.90 8.85 -1.75
N ARG A 226 -14.12 9.53 -2.88
CA ARG A 226 -13.10 9.69 -3.92
C ARG A 226 -12.43 11.04 -3.75
N ILE A 227 -11.10 11.05 -3.74
CA ILE A 227 -10.30 12.26 -3.51
C ILE A 227 -8.97 12.19 -4.28
N PRO A 228 -8.23 13.30 -4.43
CA PRO A 228 -6.85 13.26 -4.91
C PRO A 228 -5.95 12.40 -4.01
N LEU A 229 -4.98 11.71 -4.61
CA LEU A 229 -4.01 10.85 -3.93
C LEU A 229 -3.29 11.59 -2.81
N GLN A 230 -2.82 12.82 -3.09
CA GLN A 230 -2.16 13.66 -2.09
C GLN A 230 -3.04 13.86 -0.84
N VAL A 231 -4.32 14.16 -1.03
CA VAL A 231 -5.26 14.42 0.07
C VAL A 231 -5.50 13.15 0.89
N GLY A 232 -5.66 12.00 0.24
CA GLY A 232 -5.88 10.74 0.96
C GLY A 232 -4.63 10.25 1.69
N VAL A 233 -3.44 10.40 1.10
CA VAL A 233 -2.18 10.08 1.78
C VAL A 233 -2.02 10.95 3.03
N GLN A 234 -2.29 12.26 2.92
CA GLN A 234 -2.27 13.15 4.08
C GLN A 234 -3.27 12.73 5.16
N PHE A 235 -4.46 12.30 4.77
CA PHE A 235 -5.47 11.84 5.70
C PHE A 235 -5.01 10.58 6.45
N VAL A 236 -4.49 9.57 5.75
CA VAL A 236 -3.97 8.34 6.39
C VAL A 236 -2.78 8.65 7.31
N ALA A 237 -1.88 9.54 6.88
CA ALA A 237 -0.75 9.96 7.70
C ALA A 237 -1.20 10.63 9.00
N ASN A 238 -2.21 11.51 8.94
CA ASN A 238 -2.78 12.14 10.13
C ASN A 238 -3.52 11.12 11.03
N LEU A 239 -4.18 10.11 10.46
CA LEU A 239 -4.73 9.00 11.24
C LEU A 239 -3.62 8.24 11.96
N LEU A 240 -2.52 7.92 11.29
CA LEU A 240 -1.38 7.24 11.89
C LEU A 240 -0.83 8.05 13.08
N LEU A 241 -0.54 9.33 12.89
CA LEU A 241 -0.06 10.22 13.96
C LEU A 241 -1.03 10.28 15.15
N ARG A 242 -2.34 10.28 14.88
CA ARG A 242 -3.38 10.25 15.92
C ARG A 242 -3.33 8.95 16.72
N GLU A 243 -3.24 7.81 16.04
CA GLU A 243 -3.16 6.50 16.70
C GLU A 243 -1.86 6.33 17.49
N GLU A 244 -0.72 6.81 16.95
CA GLU A 244 0.56 6.83 17.66
C GLU A 244 0.50 7.69 18.94
N ALA A 245 -0.13 8.86 18.87
CA ALA A 245 -0.32 9.73 20.03
C ALA A 245 -1.27 9.13 21.08
N ALA A 246 -2.29 8.38 20.65
CA ALA A 246 -3.24 7.72 21.55
C ALA A 246 -2.68 6.45 22.20
N PHE A 247 -1.78 5.74 21.50
CA PHE A 247 -1.19 4.47 21.94
C PHE A 247 0.35 4.51 21.87
N PRO A 248 1.02 5.36 22.68
CA PRO A 248 2.47 5.54 22.61
C PRO A 248 3.27 4.27 22.95
N GLU A 249 2.70 3.38 23.77
CA GLU A 249 3.29 2.06 24.08
C GLU A 249 3.33 1.13 22.87
N SER A 250 2.48 1.36 21.86
CA SER A 250 2.53 0.59 20.61
C SER A 250 3.69 0.99 19.69
N VAL A 251 4.22 2.21 19.87
CA VAL A 251 5.39 2.75 19.16
C VAL A 251 6.68 2.39 19.89
N MET A 252 6.66 2.39 21.23
CA MET A 252 7.80 1.97 22.06
C MET A 252 8.01 0.44 22.08
N ALA A 253 7.00 -0.33 21.67
CA ALA A 253 7.09 -1.76 21.40
C ALA A 253 7.36 -2.08 19.93
N ALA A 254 7.49 -1.06 19.05
CA ALA A 254 8.28 -1.26 17.85
C ALA A 254 9.67 -1.65 18.38
N PRO A 255 10.16 -2.85 18.04
CA PRO A 255 11.46 -3.26 18.50
C PRO A 255 12.39 -2.13 18.08
N HIS A 256 13.22 -1.65 19.01
CA HIS A 256 14.53 -1.19 18.57
C HIS A 256 14.95 -2.22 17.52
N ILE A 257 15.14 -1.80 16.27
CA ILE A 257 15.86 -2.59 15.28
C ILE A 257 17.31 -2.60 15.80
N SER A 258 17.50 -3.25 16.95
CA SER A 258 18.69 -3.89 17.35
C SER A 258 18.98 -4.78 16.17
N ARG A 259 20.09 -4.51 15.49
CA ARG A 259 20.79 -5.46 14.62
C ARG A 259 21.24 -6.68 15.44
N GLU A 260 20.33 -7.28 16.19
CA GLU A 260 20.53 -8.57 16.80
C GLU A 260 20.49 -9.58 15.67
N ALA A 261 21.58 -10.33 15.54
CA ALA A 261 21.77 -11.31 14.47
C ALA A 261 20.68 -12.42 14.46
N ASP A 262 19.91 -12.53 15.55
CA ASP A 262 18.86 -13.53 15.74
C ASP A 262 17.44 -12.97 15.52
N TYR A 263 17.31 -11.77 14.96
CA TYR A 263 16.00 -11.21 14.63
C TYR A 263 15.30 -12.08 13.56
N PRO A 264 14.06 -12.58 13.80
CA PRO A 264 13.38 -13.49 12.87
C PRO A 264 13.24 -12.92 11.45
N PHE A 265 13.15 -11.60 11.34
CA PHE A 265 13.09 -10.88 10.05
C PHE A 265 14.36 -11.08 9.22
N MET A 266 15.55 -10.92 9.80
CA MET A 266 16.83 -11.14 9.10
C MET A 266 17.00 -12.60 8.68
N LYS A 267 16.36 -13.53 9.40
CA LYS A 267 16.33 -14.94 9.04
C LYS A 267 15.36 -15.19 7.88
N TRP A 268 14.16 -14.62 7.90
CA TRP A 268 13.17 -14.80 6.83
C TRP A 268 13.51 -14.05 5.55
N GLU A 269 14.09 -12.87 5.64
CA GLU A 269 14.62 -12.12 4.50
C GLU A 269 15.75 -12.90 3.84
N ARG A 270 16.67 -13.47 4.65
CA ARG A 270 17.71 -14.37 4.17
C ARG A 270 17.16 -15.67 3.58
N GLU A 271 16.19 -16.31 4.23
CA GLU A 271 15.55 -17.53 3.72
C GLU A 271 14.77 -17.27 2.41
N ALA A 272 14.12 -16.11 2.28
CA ALA A 272 13.44 -15.68 1.06
C ALA A 272 14.45 -15.37 -0.07
N GLN A 273 15.58 -14.74 0.27
CA GLN A 273 16.67 -14.47 -0.65
C GLN A 273 17.34 -15.77 -1.13
N GLU A 274 17.67 -16.68 -0.21
CA GLU A 274 18.21 -18.01 -0.50
C GLU A 274 17.24 -18.85 -1.35
N TYR A 275 15.93 -18.77 -1.06
CA TYR A 275 14.89 -19.44 -1.86
C TYR A 275 14.78 -18.86 -3.29
N GLY A 276 14.88 -17.54 -3.44
CA GLY A 276 14.92 -16.87 -4.74
C GLY A 276 16.15 -17.28 -5.57
N GLU A 277 17.33 -17.29 -4.94
CA GLU A 277 18.59 -17.70 -5.55
C GLU A 277 18.57 -19.18 -5.98
N GLU A 278 18.01 -20.09 -5.18
CA GLU A 278 17.86 -21.50 -5.54
C GLU A 278 16.96 -21.72 -6.77
N ARG A 279 15.90 -20.91 -6.93
CA ARG A 279 15.04 -20.99 -8.12
C ARG A 279 15.74 -20.50 -9.37
N LEU A 280 16.53 -19.43 -9.26
CA LEU A 280 17.30 -18.88 -10.38
C LEU A 280 18.43 -19.83 -10.82
N ALA A 281 19.06 -20.55 -9.89
CA ALA A 281 20.09 -21.54 -10.20
C ALA A 281 19.55 -22.84 -10.86
N ARG A 282 18.24 -23.08 -10.80
CA ARG A 282 17.58 -24.27 -11.37
C ARG A 282 16.81 -23.99 -12.68
N ALA A 283 16.80 -22.75 -13.16
CA ALA A 283 16.21 -22.33 -14.43
C ALA A 283 17.27 -22.27 -15.54
#